data_AF-A0A815D0X3-F1
#
_entry.id   AF-A0A815D0X3-F1
#
_cell.length_a   1.000
_cell.length_b   1.000
_cell.length_c   1.000
_cell.angle_alpha   90.00
_cell.angle_beta   90.00
_cell.angle_gamma   90.00
#
_symmetry.space_group_name_H-M   'P 1'
#
loop_
_entity.id
_entity.type
_entity.pdbx_description
1 polymer ?
#
loop_
_entity_poly.entity_id
_entity_poly.type
_entity_poly.pdbx_seq_one_letter_code
_entity_poly.pdbx_strand_id
1 'polypeptide(L)'
;MHLESASSDEEVTDDEVDSNVWSEIESESDGEFLEDHGIIEQVTLTSEDEKGNEFGKRVQKDLIVPPNVVVRASKSGKSSGEKHHTFLNEVLRPLVGNKFLLFLDSWKTQADLTKFRAVFPNQDSQLLIFPKGSTGYIQPQDLSLFRSWRFIHEKIEHYVHINQTEMTISDRQYFINIHSIIHNQLSAPQFKNLIKNGFIQARITNERIGQIEKPKDVCFKF
;
A
#
# COMPACT_ATOMS: atom_id res chain seq x y z
N MET A 1 53.55 -26.61 27.35
CA MET A 1 53.33 -26.49 25.88
C MET A 1 51.82 -26.63 25.71
N HIS A 2 51.09 -25.53 25.50
CA HIS A 2 50.90 -24.81 24.21
C HIS A 2 49.85 -25.55 23.35
N LEU A 3 48.72 -24.95 22.94
CA LEU A 3 48.54 -23.79 22.02
C LEU A 3 49.08 -24.16 20.61
N GLU A 4 48.42 -23.90 19.47
CA GLU A 4 47.36 -22.95 19.04
C GLU A 4 46.33 -23.70 18.12
N SER A 5 45.04 -23.37 17.86
CA SER A 5 44.10 -22.24 18.11
C SER A 5 43.70 -21.36 16.90
N ALA A 6 42.81 -21.86 16.03
CA ALA A 6 42.01 -21.14 15.01
C ALA A 6 40.63 -21.85 14.87
N SER A 7 39.44 -21.24 14.71
CA SER A 7 38.99 -19.96 14.12
C SER A 7 38.79 -19.98 12.60
N SER A 8 37.52 -20.00 12.18
CA SER A 8 37.03 -19.59 10.86
C SER A 8 35.52 -19.35 10.96
N ASP A 9 35.11 -18.10 11.08
CA ASP A 9 33.72 -17.68 10.87
C ASP A 9 33.41 -17.67 9.38
N GLU A 10 32.17 -18.00 8.97
CA GLU A 10 31.66 -17.61 7.65
C GLU A 10 30.11 -17.45 7.70
N GLU A 11 29.73 -16.19 7.88
CA GLU A 11 28.59 -15.49 7.27
C GLU A 11 27.22 -16.20 7.18
N VAL A 12 26.30 -15.81 8.07
CA VAL A 12 24.86 -15.81 7.77
C VAL A 12 24.55 -14.56 6.95
N THR A 13 24.01 -14.73 5.74
CA THR A 13 23.64 -13.63 4.84
C THR A 13 22.29 -13.02 5.23
N ASP A 14 22.24 -11.73 5.56
CA ASP A 14 21.03 -11.02 6.04
C ASP A 14 19.92 -10.81 4.97
N ASP A 15 20.13 -11.21 3.71
CA ASP A 15 19.27 -10.86 2.56
C ASP A 15 17.88 -11.53 2.51
N GLU A 16 17.51 -12.43 3.43
CA GLU A 16 16.27 -13.23 3.32
C GLU A 16 15.01 -12.63 4.02
N VAL A 17 15.17 -11.57 4.82
CA VAL A 17 14.09 -11.08 5.72
C VAL A 17 13.02 -10.20 5.03
N ASP A 18 13.43 -9.22 4.21
CA ASP A 18 12.53 -8.12 3.76
C ASP A 18 11.62 -8.45 2.54
N SER A 19 11.68 -9.67 2.00
CA SER A 19 10.99 -10.02 0.75
C SER A 19 9.46 -10.19 0.86
N ASN A 20 8.91 -10.37 2.06
CA ASN A 20 7.53 -10.87 2.24
C ASN A 20 6.42 -9.80 2.31
N VAL A 21 6.76 -8.50 2.30
CA VAL A 21 5.78 -7.41 2.54
C VAL A 21 5.18 -6.82 1.24
N TRP A 22 5.86 -7.00 0.09
CA TRP A 22 5.67 -6.13 -1.10
C TRP A 22 5.01 -6.79 -2.32
N SER A 23 3.83 -7.39 -2.13
CA SER A 23 3.01 -7.91 -3.23
C SER A 23 1.67 -7.15 -3.41
N GLU A 24 1.36 -6.74 -4.65
CA GLU A 24 0.07 -6.19 -5.15
C GLU A 24 -0.17 -4.67 -4.89
N ILE A 25 -0.46 -3.88 -5.96
CA ILE A 25 -1.71 -3.10 -6.23
C ILE A 25 -1.54 -2.30 -7.54
N GLU A 26 -2.44 -2.52 -8.53
CA GLU A 26 -2.05 -2.56 -9.95
C GLU A 26 -3.24 -2.30 -10.96
N SER A 27 -3.39 -1.05 -11.48
CA SER A 27 -3.83 -0.53 -12.83
C SER A 27 -5.11 -1.00 -13.61
N GLU A 28 -5.62 -0.43 -14.75
CA GLU A 28 -5.70 0.90 -15.45
C GLU A 28 -6.62 0.90 -16.74
N SER A 29 -6.84 2.09 -17.36
CA SER A 29 -7.50 2.50 -18.63
C SER A 29 -9.02 2.36 -18.75
N ASP A 30 -9.85 3.31 -19.22
CA ASP A 30 -9.64 4.71 -19.68
C ASP A 30 -10.98 5.49 -19.71
N GLY A 31 -10.95 6.83 -19.84
CA GLY A 31 -12.11 7.67 -20.21
C GLY A 31 -12.61 8.70 -19.18
N GLU A 32 -12.53 9.98 -19.55
CA GLU A 32 -13.18 11.18 -18.98
C GLU A 32 -13.84 11.05 -17.59
N PHE A 33 -13.04 11.16 -16.52
CA PHE A 33 -13.57 11.31 -15.15
C PHE A 33 -12.78 12.36 -14.34
N LEU A 34 -13.17 13.63 -14.52
CA LEU A 34 -12.53 14.77 -13.87
C LEU A 34 -13.57 15.64 -13.14
N GLU A 35 -14.28 15.07 -12.18
CA GLU A 35 -14.86 15.84 -11.09
C GLU A 35 -14.81 15.04 -9.78
N ASP A 36 -14.09 15.64 -8.82
CA ASP A 36 -13.90 15.31 -7.41
C ASP A 36 -13.36 13.95 -6.89
N HIS A 37 -12.47 14.12 -5.90
CA HIS A 37 -12.09 13.15 -4.85
C HIS A 37 -11.29 11.88 -5.27
N GLY A 38 -10.44 11.98 -6.29
CA GLY A 38 -9.41 10.98 -6.62
C GLY A 38 -8.24 10.86 -5.62
N ILE A 39 -8.54 10.81 -4.32
CA ILE A 39 -7.60 10.50 -3.22
C ILE A 39 -8.32 9.50 -2.31
N ILE A 40 -7.77 8.28 -2.21
CA ILE A 40 -8.24 7.28 -1.25
C ILE A 40 -7.96 7.84 0.16
N GLU A 41 -8.93 7.77 1.08
CA GLU A 41 -8.76 8.27 2.45
C GLU A 41 -8.31 7.17 3.45
N GLN A 42 -8.28 5.89 3.06
CA GLN A 42 -8.01 4.77 3.96
C GLN A 42 -7.09 3.69 3.38
N VAL A 43 -6.06 3.29 4.15
CA VAL A 43 -5.22 2.10 3.86
C VAL A 43 -5.76 0.87 4.58
N THR A 44 -5.94 -0.26 3.91
CA THR A 44 -6.13 -1.56 4.58
C THR A 44 -4.80 -2.10 5.07
N LEU A 45 -4.72 -2.46 6.35
CA LEU A 45 -3.55 -3.14 6.95
C LEU A 45 -3.97 -4.46 7.58
N THR A 46 -3.34 -5.56 7.19
CA THR A 46 -3.54 -6.86 7.83
C THR A 46 -2.32 -7.27 8.62
N SER A 47 -2.44 -7.37 9.95
CA SER A 47 -1.33 -7.79 10.81
C SER A 47 -1.32 -9.30 11.03
N GLU A 48 -0.14 -9.87 11.13
CA GLU A 48 0.10 -11.30 11.41
C GLU A 48 0.04 -11.64 12.91
N ASP A 49 0.32 -12.91 13.23
CA ASP A 49 0.40 -13.54 14.56
C ASP A 49 -0.87 -13.62 15.41
N GLU A 50 -2.05 -13.55 14.78
CA GLU A 50 -3.31 -13.86 15.46
C GLU A 50 -3.81 -15.28 15.19
N LYS A 51 -4.31 -15.96 16.22
CA LYS A 51 -4.83 -17.35 16.11
C LYS A 51 -6.20 -17.45 15.40
N GLY A 52 -6.66 -16.36 14.80
CA GLY A 52 -7.98 -16.19 14.19
C GLY A 52 -7.97 -15.06 13.17
N ASN A 53 -9.16 -14.68 12.70
CA ASN A 53 -9.36 -13.44 11.94
C ASN A 53 -9.78 -12.28 12.90
N GLU A 54 -9.45 -12.42 14.18
CA GLU A 54 -9.78 -11.52 15.29
C GLU A 54 -8.51 -11.19 16.08
N PHE A 55 -8.44 -9.98 16.65
CA PHE A 55 -7.35 -9.59 17.53
C PHE A 55 -7.46 -10.24 18.91
N GLY A 56 -6.35 -10.75 19.44
CA GLY A 56 -6.27 -11.21 20.81
C GLY A 56 -6.62 -10.07 21.78
N LYS A 57 -7.38 -10.37 22.84
CA LYS A 57 -7.98 -9.37 23.76
C LYS A 57 -7.01 -8.31 24.31
N ARG A 58 -5.72 -8.64 24.42
CA ARG A 58 -4.67 -7.67 24.79
C ARG A 58 -4.36 -6.71 23.64
N VAL A 59 -4.11 -7.23 22.45
CA VAL A 59 -3.89 -6.42 21.23
C VAL A 59 -5.11 -5.53 21.00
N GLN A 60 -6.33 -6.06 21.02
CA GLN A 60 -7.55 -5.27 20.83
C GLN A 60 -7.72 -4.12 21.85
N LYS A 61 -7.13 -4.23 23.05
CA LYS A 61 -7.16 -3.18 24.08
C LYS A 61 -6.04 -2.14 23.89
N ASP A 62 -4.86 -2.59 23.51
CA ASP A 62 -3.64 -1.78 23.51
C ASP A 62 -3.32 -1.19 22.10
N LEU A 63 -4.01 -1.64 21.05
CA LEU A 63 -3.85 -1.22 19.65
C LEU A 63 -4.52 0.13 19.36
N ILE A 64 -3.75 1.11 18.88
CA ILE A 64 -4.24 2.42 18.44
C ILE A 64 -4.42 2.38 16.93
N VAL A 65 -5.63 2.66 16.44
CA VAL A 65 -5.96 2.68 15.01
C VAL A 65 -6.25 4.12 14.57
N PRO A 66 -5.38 4.74 13.74
CA PRO A 66 -5.64 6.05 13.14
C PRO A 66 -6.90 6.04 12.25
N PRO A 67 -7.63 7.17 12.12
CA PRO A 67 -8.91 7.21 11.42
C PRO A 67 -8.82 6.98 9.90
N ASN A 68 -7.63 7.15 9.32
CA ASN A 68 -7.32 6.96 7.91
C ASN A 68 -6.69 5.60 7.58
N VAL A 69 -6.88 4.58 8.44
CA VAL A 69 -6.49 3.19 8.15
C VAL A 69 -7.55 2.20 8.66
N VAL A 70 -7.80 1.13 7.89
CA VAL A 70 -8.66 0.02 8.27
C VAL A 70 -7.78 -1.18 8.63
N VAL A 71 -7.67 -1.45 9.93
CA VAL A 71 -6.81 -2.51 10.47
C VAL A 71 -7.62 -3.78 10.72
N ARG A 72 -7.12 -4.93 10.25
CA ARG A 72 -7.76 -6.25 10.39
C ARG A 72 -6.74 -7.31 10.83
N ALA A 73 -7.17 -8.24 11.68
CA ALA A 73 -6.36 -9.39 12.08
C ALA A 73 -6.38 -10.47 10.98
N SER A 74 -5.28 -11.19 10.78
CA SER A 74 -5.25 -12.30 9.84
C SER A 74 -4.25 -13.39 10.25
N LYS A 75 -4.57 -14.63 9.89
CA LYS A 75 -3.73 -15.82 10.10
C LYS A 75 -2.47 -15.86 9.20
N SER A 76 -2.36 -14.93 8.25
CA SER A 76 -1.21 -14.75 7.36
C SER A 76 -1.27 -13.38 6.68
N GLY A 77 -0.14 -12.76 6.39
CA GLY A 77 -0.01 -11.49 5.67
C GLY A 77 -0.44 -11.58 4.20
N LYS A 78 -0.30 -12.76 3.60
CA LYS A 78 -0.65 -13.06 2.19
C LYS A 78 -2.07 -12.63 1.81
N SER A 79 -2.23 -12.17 0.57
CA SER A 79 -3.50 -11.73 -0.01
C SER A 79 -4.53 -12.87 -0.02
N SER A 80 -5.84 -12.55 0.06
CA SER A 80 -6.92 -13.56 0.09
C SER A 80 -8.25 -13.00 -0.42
N GLY A 81 -9.16 -13.89 -0.83
CA GLY A 81 -10.48 -13.48 -1.32
C GLY A 81 -11.40 -12.92 -0.24
N GLU A 82 -11.17 -13.30 1.02
CA GLU A 82 -11.80 -12.70 2.19
C GLU A 82 -11.26 -11.26 2.36
N LYS A 83 -9.93 -11.08 2.43
CA LYS A 83 -9.28 -9.77 2.53
C LYS A 83 -9.68 -8.81 1.41
N HIS A 84 -9.75 -9.29 0.18
CA HIS A 84 -10.15 -8.49 -0.97
C HIS A 84 -11.63 -8.07 -0.87
N HIS A 85 -12.53 -8.97 -0.48
CA HIS A 85 -13.94 -8.63 -0.24
C HIS A 85 -14.11 -7.63 0.93
N THR A 86 -13.29 -7.74 1.98
CA THR A 86 -13.19 -6.77 3.06
C THR A 86 -12.75 -5.39 2.55
N PHE A 87 -11.66 -5.31 1.77
CA PHE A 87 -11.21 -4.06 1.14
C PHE A 87 -12.29 -3.41 0.27
N LEU A 88 -12.96 -4.19 -0.59
CA LEU A 88 -14.03 -3.65 -1.45
C LEU A 88 -15.20 -3.07 -0.65
N ASN A 89 -15.64 -3.72 0.44
CA ASN A 89 -16.78 -3.26 1.24
C ASN A 89 -16.44 -2.16 2.26
N GLU A 90 -15.29 -2.24 2.93
CA GLU A 90 -14.97 -1.39 4.08
C GLU A 90 -14.12 -0.18 3.72
N VAL A 91 -13.30 -0.26 2.66
CA VAL A 91 -12.40 0.83 2.24
C VAL A 91 -12.84 1.42 0.91
N LEU A 92 -13.07 0.62 -0.14
CA LEU A 92 -13.40 1.20 -1.45
C LEU A 92 -14.84 1.74 -1.50
N ARG A 93 -15.82 0.96 -1.04
CA ARG A 93 -17.25 1.30 -1.14
C ARG A 93 -17.67 2.61 -0.46
N PRO A 94 -17.11 3.04 0.68
CA PRO A 94 -17.40 4.37 1.24
C PRO A 94 -16.82 5.54 0.42
N LEU A 95 -15.81 5.30 -0.42
CA LEU A 95 -15.05 6.33 -1.14
C LEU A 95 -15.49 6.51 -2.60
N VAL A 96 -16.17 5.53 -3.20
CA VAL A 96 -16.58 5.58 -4.62
C VAL A 96 -18.02 6.08 -4.81
N GLY A 97 -18.20 6.98 -5.78
CA GLY A 97 -19.51 7.49 -6.18
C GLY A 97 -20.36 6.49 -6.96
N ASN A 98 -21.50 6.94 -7.49
CA ASN A 98 -22.41 6.08 -8.26
C ASN A 98 -21.84 5.60 -9.61
N LYS A 99 -20.76 6.22 -10.09
CA LYS A 99 -20.02 5.86 -11.29
C LYS A 99 -18.53 5.86 -10.99
N PHE A 100 -17.83 4.78 -11.28
CA PHE A 100 -16.38 4.67 -11.09
C PHE A 100 -15.79 3.51 -11.90
N LEU A 101 -14.47 3.51 -12.01
CA LEU A 101 -13.70 2.48 -12.71
C LEU A 101 -12.65 1.92 -11.75
N LEU A 102 -12.66 0.61 -11.53
CA LEU A 102 -11.70 -0.10 -10.67
C LEU A 102 -10.68 -0.88 -11.52
N PHE A 103 -9.50 -0.95 -10.93
CA PHE A 103 -8.23 -1.25 -11.56
C PHE A 103 -7.46 -2.21 -10.64
N LEU A 104 -7.31 -3.46 -11.06
CA LEU A 104 -6.76 -4.57 -10.26
C LEU A 104 -5.86 -5.49 -11.11
N ASP A 105 -4.98 -6.21 -10.43
CA ASP A 105 -4.04 -7.11 -11.08
C ASP A 105 -4.72 -8.37 -11.69
N SER A 106 -3.93 -9.11 -12.45
CA SER A 106 -4.26 -10.41 -13.04
C SER A 106 -4.65 -11.55 -12.07
N TRP A 107 -4.58 -11.37 -10.75
CA TRP A 107 -4.73 -12.45 -9.79
C TRP A 107 -6.19 -12.93 -9.73
N LYS A 108 -6.37 -14.26 -9.87
CA LYS A 108 -7.68 -14.94 -10.02
C LYS A 108 -8.72 -14.60 -8.96
N THR A 109 -8.26 -14.12 -7.80
CA THR A 109 -9.08 -13.78 -6.65
C THR A 109 -9.64 -12.36 -6.73
N GLN A 110 -8.88 -11.43 -7.33
CA GLN A 110 -9.26 -10.03 -7.57
C GLN A 110 -10.08 -9.89 -8.85
N ALA A 111 -9.72 -10.64 -9.90
CA ALA A 111 -10.41 -10.69 -11.20
C ALA A 111 -11.83 -11.35 -11.18
N ASP A 112 -12.47 -11.48 -10.01
CA ASP A 112 -13.80 -12.06 -9.87
C ASP A 112 -14.90 -10.98 -10.03
N LEU A 113 -15.30 -10.77 -11.28
CA LEU A 113 -16.39 -9.87 -11.66
C LEU A 113 -17.73 -10.19 -10.95
N THR A 114 -17.93 -11.43 -10.50
CA THR A 114 -19.14 -11.81 -9.75
C THR A 114 -19.10 -11.26 -8.34
N LYS A 115 -17.97 -11.38 -7.65
CA LYS A 115 -17.76 -10.76 -6.33
C LYS A 115 -17.79 -9.24 -6.40
N PHE A 116 -17.16 -8.64 -7.41
CA PHE A 116 -17.20 -7.18 -7.63
C PHE A 116 -18.65 -6.67 -7.77
N ARG A 117 -19.44 -7.28 -8.66
CA ARG A 117 -20.86 -6.93 -8.85
C ARG A 117 -21.73 -7.23 -7.63
N ALA A 118 -21.36 -8.18 -6.77
CA ALA A 118 -22.07 -8.44 -5.52
C ALA A 118 -21.83 -7.35 -4.47
N VAL A 119 -20.68 -6.66 -4.50
CA VAL A 119 -20.41 -5.48 -3.64
C VAL A 119 -21.05 -4.22 -4.21
N PHE A 120 -21.05 -4.07 -5.53
CA PHE A 120 -21.49 -2.86 -6.25
C PHE A 120 -22.70 -3.11 -7.20
N PRO A 121 -23.83 -3.67 -6.74
CA PRO A 121 -24.89 -4.20 -7.62
C PRO A 121 -25.69 -3.13 -8.37
N ASN A 122 -25.66 -1.87 -7.93
CA ASN A 122 -26.52 -0.78 -8.42
C ASN A 122 -25.72 0.46 -8.87
N GLN A 123 -24.43 0.33 -9.16
CA GLN A 123 -23.55 1.43 -9.57
C GLN A 123 -23.07 1.23 -11.02
N ASP A 124 -22.86 2.32 -11.76
CA ASP A 124 -22.20 2.35 -13.08
C ASP A 124 -20.70 2.11 -12.89
N SER A 125 -20.39 0.87 -12.50
CA SER A 125 -19.09 0.43 -12.00
C SER A 125 -18.50 -0.59 -12.96
N GLN A 126 -17.24 -0.36 -13.32
CA GLN A 126 -16.48 -1.24 -14.21
C GLN A 126 -15.23 -1.74 -13.48
N LEU A 127 -14.80 -2.95 -13.82
CA LEU A 127 -13.59 -3.57 -13.32
C LEU A 127 -12.74 -3.98 -14.52
N LEU A 128 -11.50 -3.49 -14.58
CA LEU A 128 -10.52 -3.85 -15.59
C LEU A 128 -9.27 -4.45 -14.93
N ILE A 129 -8.68 -5.41 -15.64
CA ILE A 129 -7.78 -6.43 -15.10
C ILE A 129 -6.53 -6.54 -15.96
N PHE A 130 -5.36 -6.62 -15.32
CA PHE A 130 -4.11 -6.40 -16.05
C PHE A 130 -3.56 -7.62 -16.77
N PRO A 131 -2.90 -7.42 -17.93
CA PRO A 131 -2.10 -8.47 -18.54
C PRO A 131 -1.06 -8.96 -17.52
N LYS A 132 -1.10 -10.26 -17.20
CA LYS A 132 -0.23 -10.84 -16.17
C LYS A 132 1.25 -10.51 -16.44
N GLY A 133 1.92 -9.93 -15.45
CA GLY A 133 3.34 -9.56 -15.53
C GLY A 133 3.63 -8.24 -16.27
N SER A 134 2.60 -7.47 -16.63
CA SER A 134 2.77 -6.08 -17.09
C SER A 134 3.05 -5.08 -15.95
N THR A 135 2.90 -5.54 -14.71
CA THR A 135 3.37 -5.02 -13.41
C THR A 135 4.21 -3.74 -13.43
N GLY A 136 5.54 -3.82 -13.35
CA GLY A 136 6.38 -2.62 -13.23
C GLY A 136 6.39 -1.67 -14.45
N TYR A 137 5.60 -1.93 -15.49
CA TYR A 137 5.60 -1.21 -16.77
C TYR A 137 4.37 -0.32 -16.99
N ILE A 138 3.16 -0.76 -16.62
CA ILE A 138 1.90 -0.06 -16.94
C ILE A 138 1.00 0.18 -15.73
N GLN A 139 1.57 0.23 -14.52
CA GLN A 139 0.78 0.24 -13.29
C GLN A 139 1.12 1.48 -12.41
N PRO A 140 0.18 2.43 -12.16
CA PRO A 140 0.47 3.83 -11.79
C PRO A 140 0.96 3.97 -10.37
N GLN A 141 0.53 3.03 -9.53
CA GLN A 141 0.94 2.87 -8.16
C GLN A 141 2.43 2.53 -8.15
N ASP A 142 2.83 1.44 -8.81
CA ASP A 142 4.23 1.05 -9.06
C ASP A 142 5.07 2.11 -9.79
N LEU A 143 4.49 2.86 -10.72
CA LEU A 143 5.19 3.88 -11.51
C LEU A 143 5.34 5.24 -10.80
N SER A 144 4.56 5.52 -9.76
CA SER A 144 4.55 6.84 -9.10
C SER A 144 4.28 6.80 -7.60
N LEU A 145 3.12 6.26 -7.17
CA LEU A 145 2.68 6.37 -5.77
C LEU A 145 3.54 5.52 -4.81
N PHE A 146 3.78 4.25 -5.11
CA PHE A 146 4.62 3.36 -4.29
C PHE A 146 6.08 3.79 -4.26
N ARG A 147 6.63 4.31 -5.38
CA ARG A 147 7.98 4.91 -5.39
C ARG A 147 8.08 6.08 -4.41
N SER A 148 7.00 6.86 -4.31
CA SER A 148 6.89 8.02 -3.44
C SER A 148 6.65 7.62 -1.98
N TRP A 149 5.85 6.59 -1.73
CA TRP A 149 5.65 5.96 -0.43
C TRP A 149 6.98 5.41 0.10
N ARG A 150 7.68 4.59 -0.70
CA ARG A 150 8.94 3.93 -0.34
C ARG A 150 10.03 4.95 0.01
N PHE A 151 10.17 6.02 -0.78
CA PHE A 151 11.11 7.09 -0.47
C PHE A 151 10.81 7.79 0.87
N ILE A 152 9.54 7.98 1.25
CA ILE A 152 9.19 8.55 2.55
C ILE A 152 9.48 7.53 3.67
N HIS A 153 9.18 6.25 3.45
CA HIS A 153 9.45 5.16 4.40
C HIS A 153 10.94 5.06 4.74
N GLU A 154 11.79 4.88 3.73
CA GLU A 154 13.25 4.79 3.85
C GLU A 154 13.83 6.02 4.59
N LYS A 155 13.22 7.20 4.44
CA LYS A 155 13.64 8.42 5.14
C LYS A 155 13.21 8.47 6.61
N ILE A 156 12.04 7.94 6.96
CA ILE A 156 11.61 7.84 8.35
C ILE A 156 12.39 6.75 9.08
N GLU A 157 12.60 5.59 8.47
CA GLU A 157 13.42 4.49 9.04
C GLU A 157 14.86 4.93 9.29
N HIS A 158 15.48 5.61 8.31
CA HIS A 158 16.83 6.14 8.47
C HIS A 158 16.93 7.15 9.63
N TYR A 159 15.92 7.99 9.82
CA TYR A 159 15.85 8.90 10.97
C TYR A 159 15.68 8.14 12.29
N VAL A 160 14.79 7.14 12.34
CA VAL A 160 14.53 6.29 13.51
C VAL A 160 15.79 5.54 13.95
N HIS A 161 16.52 4.97 12.99
CA HIS A 161 17.77 4.24 13.23
C HIS A 161 18.89 5.16 13.73
N ILE A 162 19.12 6.31 13.09
CA ILE A 162 20.18 7.27 13.48
C ILE A 162 19.92 7.84 14.88
N ASN A 163 18.67 8.19 15.21
CA ASN A 163 18.32 8.83 16.47
C ASN A 163 18.04 7.84 17.62
N GLN A 164 18.22 6.53 17.40
CA GLN A 164 18.04 5.46 18.39
C GLN A 164 16.71 5.59 19.17
N THR A 165 15.62 5.89 18.46
CA THR A 165 14.32 6.12 19.10
C THR A 165 13.77 4.83 19.72
N GLU A 166 12.99 4.92 20.80
CA GLU A 166 12.36 3.78 21.49
C GLU A 166 11.34 2.97 20.63
N MET A 167 11.12 3.33 19.37
CA MET A 167 10.24 2.62 18.45
C MET A 167 10.98 1.45 17.80
N THR A 168 10.53 0.22 18.04
CA THR A 168 10.99 -0.95 17.27
C THR A 168 10.37 -0.91 15.88
N ILE A 169 11.18 -0.99 14.82
CA ILE A 169 10.68 -1.01 13.43
C ILE A 169 9.77 -2.22 13.18
N SER A 170 9.99 -3.33 13.90
CA SER A 170 9.16 -4.54 13.86
C SER A 170 7.84 -4.45 14.65
N ASP A 171 7.54 -3.36 15.38
CA ASP A 171 6.31 -3.26 16.15
C ASP A 171 5.07 -3.06 15.25
N ARG A 172 4.01 -3.85 15.50
CA ARG A 172 2.71 -3.72 14.81
C ARG A 172 2.17 -2.28 14.82
N GLN A 173 2.39 -1.55 15.92
CA GLN A 173 1.96 -0.15 16.06
C GLN A 173 2.83 0.82 15.25
N TYR A 174 4.12 0.52 15.05
CA TYR A 174 5.02 1.29 14.19
C TYR A 174 4.52 1.23 12.74
N PHE A 175 4.32 0.04 12.18
CA PHE A 175 3.76 -0.13 10.82
C PHE A 175 2.43 0.61 10.63
N ILE A 176 1.49 0.48 11.57
CA ILE A 176 0.19 1.16 11.50
C ILE A 176 0.34 2.69 11.49
N ASN A 177 1.20 3.23 12.35
CA ASN A 177 1.47 4.66 12.41
C ASN A 177 2.17 5.16 11.13
N ILE A 178 3.15 4.42 10.62
CA ILE A 178 3.93 4.77 9.42
C ILE A 178 3.06 4.76 8.18
N HIS A 179 2.29 3.70 7.93
CA HIS A 179 1.35 3.67 6.81
C HIS A 179 0.31 4.80 6.90
N SER A 180 -0.21 5.08 8.10
CA SER A 180 -1.11 6.21 8.35
C SER A 180 -0.46 7.57 8.02
N ILE A 181 0.76 7.81 8.47
CA ILE A 181 1.49 9.09 8.27
C ILE A 181 1.85 9.28 6.80
N ILE A 182 2.43 8.27 6.15
CA ILE A 182 2.83 8.36 4.74
C ILE A 182 1.60 8.54 3.85
N HIS A 183 0.51 7.82 4.15
CA HIS A 183 -0.76 7.99 3.44
C HIS A 183 -1.28 9.43 3.58
N ASN A 184 -1.49 9.92 4.81
CA ASN A 184 -1.94 11.30 5.05
C ASN A 184 -1.03 12.34 4.36
N GLN A 185 0.28 12.10 4.32
CA GLN A 185 1.21 13.00 3.63
C GLN A 185 1.05 12.96 2.10
N LEU A 186 0.82 11.78 1.49
CA LEU A 186 0.59 11.63 0.05
C LEU A 186 -0.83 12.03 -0.38
N SER A 187 -1.80 12.02 0.54
CA SER A 187 -3.15 12.60 0.38
C SER A 187 -3.15 14.14 0.31
N ALA A 188 -2.01 14.82 0.51
CA ALA A 188 -1.91 16.27 0.39
C ALA A 188 -2.18 16.72 -1.07
N PRO A 189 -3.03 17.75 -1.31
CA PRO A 189 -3.43 18.17 -2.67
C PRO A 189 -2.29 18.45 -3.65
N GLN A 190 -1.14 18.88 -3.16
CA GLN A 190 0.10 19.11 -3.93
C GLN A 190 0.58 17.86 -4.70
N PHE A 191 0.32 16.65 -4.17
CA PHE A 191 0.69 15.38 -4.79
C PHE A 191 -0.39 14.82 -5.74
N LYS A 192 -1.50 15.53 -5.97
CA LYS A 192 -2.53 15.12 -6.97
C LYS A 192 -1.92 14.95 -8.37
N ASN A 193 -0.98 15.81 -8.76
CA ASN A 193 -0.26 15.68 -10.04
C ASN A 193 0.77 14.54 -10.06
N LEU A 194 1.31 14.17 -8.90
CA LEU A 194 2.20 13.00 -8.74
C LEU A 194 1.41 11.69 -8.96
N ILE A 195 0.19 11.60 -8.42
CA ILE A 195 -0.72 10.48 -8.68
C ILE A 195 -1.09 10.44 -10.17
N LYS A 196 -1.56 11.54 -10.76
CA LYS A 196 -1.88 11.62 -12.21
C LYS A 196 -0.69 11.27 -13.11
N ASN A 197 0.55 11.56 -12.71
CA ASN A 197 1.75 11.18 -13.44
C ASN A 197 1.98 9.65 -13.50
N GLY A 198 1.38 8.84 -12.62
CA GLY A 198 1.31 7.39 -12.81
C GLY A 198 0.51 7.03 -14.07
N PHE A 199 -0.70 7.58 -14.16
CA PHE A 199 -1.70 7.33 -15.21
C PHE A 199 -1.22 7.78 -16.61
N ILE A 200 -0.28 8.73 -16.66
CA ILE A 200 0.37 9.18 -17.90
C ILE A 200 1.56 8.27 -18.28
N GLN A 201 2.39 7.85 -17.32
CA GLN A 201 3.55 6.98 -17.60
C GLN A 201 3.12 5.62 -18.16
N ALA A 202 2.05 5.03 -17.63
CA ALA A 202 1.48 3.76 -18.07
C ALA A 202 0.63 3.86 -19.34
N ARG A 203 0.26 5.08 -19.75
CA ARG A 203 -0.50 5.40 -20.98
C ARG A 203 -1.98 5.02 -20.97
N ILE A 204 -2.67 5.25 -19.85
CA ILE A 204 -4.06 5.73 -19.94
C ILE A 204 -4.02 7.07 -20.66
N THR A 205 -3.68 8.10 -19.88
CA THR A 205 -4.25 9.40 -20.11
C THR A 205 -3.24 10.27 -20.80
N ASN A 206 -3.73 10.96 -21.82
CA ASN A 206 -2.98 11.99 -22.51
C ASN A 206 -3.32 13.38 -21.93
N GLU A 207 -3.93 13.42 -20.73
CA GLU A 207 -4.14 14.64 -19.95
C GLU A 207 -2.84 15.41 -19.74
N ARG A 208 -2.90 16.73 -20.01
CA ARG A 208 -1.81 17.64 -19.70
C ARG A 208 -1.82 18.02 -18.22
N ILE A 209 -1.03 17.34 -17.40
CA ILE A 209 -0.78 17.75 -16.01
C ILE A 209 0.05 19.03 -15.92
N GLY A 210 -0.08 19.71 -14.78
CA GLY A 210 0.78 20.81 -14.37
C GLY A 210 2.10 20.34 -13.74
N GLN A 211 2.71 21.19 -12.92
CA GLN A 211 3.91 20.86 -12.16
C GLN A 211 3.68 19.63 -11.25
N ILE A 212 4.62 18.68 -11.27
CA ILE A 212 4.66 17.54 -10.35
C ILE A 212 5.59 17.90 -9.19
N GLU A 213 5.07 17.89 -7.98
CA GLU A 213 5.90 17.90 -6.78
C GLU A 213 6.23 16.47 -6.34
N LYS A 214 7.44 16.26 -5.82
CA LYS A 214 7.93 14.95 -5.34
C LYS A 214 8.19 15.04 -3.84
N PRO A 215 8.01 13.97 -3.04
CA PRO A 215 8.19 14.05 -1.59
C PRO A 215 9.58 14.55 -1.16
N LYS A 216 10.65 14.19 -1.90
CA LYS A 216 12.01 14.70 -1.67
C LYS A 216 12.12 16.23 -1.72
N ASP A 217 11.25 16.87 -2.52
CA ASP A 217 11.26 18.30 -2.81
C ASP A 217 10.24 19.07 -1.95
N VAL A 218 9.52 18.41 -1.03
CA VAL A 218 8.51 19.06 -0.17
C VAL A 218 8.57 18.58 1.27
N CYS A 219 8.55 17.26 1.52
CA CYS A 219 8.48 16.68 2.88
C CYS A 219 9.80 16.75 3.66
N PHE A 220 10.93 16.96 2.95
CA PHE A 220 12.28 16.91 3.53
C PHE A 220 13.15 18.11 3.13
N LYS A 221 12.52 19.28 2.94
CA LYS A 221 13.23 20.57 2.82
C LYS A 221 13.65 21.04 4.21
N PHE A 222 14.95 21.09 4.44
CA PHE A 222 15.61 21.63 5.65
C PHE A 222 16.74 22.56 5.21
#